data_AF-A0A524CFC2-F1
#
_entry.id   AF-A0A524CFC2-F1
#
_cell.length_a   1.000
_cell.length_b   1.000
_cell.length_c   1.000
_cell.angle_alpha   90.00
_cell.angle_beta   90.00
_cell.angle_gamma   90.00
#
_symmetry.space_group_name_H-M   'P 1'
#
loop_
_entity.id
_entity.type
_entity.pdbx_description
1 polymer ?
#
loop_
_entity_poly.entity_id
_entity_poly.type
_entity_poly.pdbx_seq_one_letter_code
_entity_poly.pdbx_strand_id
1 'polypeptide(L)'
;MTFFEKEMSFLEKTTQKAIQISIWFEKFGFKTLKKSDASPVTTADYAIQIFINNEIKKNFPNDQIIAEEGSNQNLMIANDLILKCYKELSIRIRSDLNDLLDYRGGRGSRK
;
A
#
# COMPACT_ATOMS: atom_id res chain seq x y z
N MET A 1 22.47 18.74 -10.20
CA MET A 1 22.14 17.58 -9.33
C MET A 1 20.82 17.88 -8.67
N THR A 2 19.77 17.15 -9.03
CA THR A 2 18.48 17.27 -8.34
C THR A 2 18.51 16.38 -7.11
N PHE A 3 18.04 16.90 -5.99
CA PHE A 3 18.25 16.35 -4.64
C PHE A 3 17.50 15.02 -4.37
N PHE A 4 16.84 14.42 -5.39
CA PHE A 4 15.85 13.34 -5.23
C PHE A 4 15.88 12.29 -6.35
N GLU A 5 17.01 12.07 -7.01
CA GLU A 5 17.09 11.11 -8.15
C GLU A 5 16.71 9.67 -7.74
N LYS A 6 17.10 9.24 -6.53
CA LYS A 6 16.76 7.92 -5.99
C LYS A 6 15.26 7.78 -5.75
N GLU A 7 14.66 8.79 -5.11
CA GLU A 7 13.23 8.88 -4.79
C GLU A 7 12.41 8.93 -6.07
N MET A 8 12.86 9.69 -7.09
CA MET A 8 12.17 9.78 -8.37
C MET A 8 12.16 8.44 -9.11
N SER A 9 13.32 7.76 -9.19
CA SER A 9 13.39 6.42 -9.81
C SER A 9 12.55 5.39 -9.05
N PHE A 10 12.49 5.50 -7.72
CA PHE A 10 11.64 4.68 -6.88
C PHE A 10 10.15 4.94 -7.15
N LEU A 11 9.73 6.21 -7.22
CA LEU A 11 8.36 6.61 -7.46
C LEU A 11 7.86 6.12 -8.81
N GLU A 12 8.67 6.22 -9.86
CA GLU A 12 8.30 5.71 -11.19
C GLU A 12 7.98 4.21 -11.16
N LYS A 13 8.89 3.39 -10.63
CA LYS A 13 8.72 1.92 -10.54
C LYS A 13 7.53 1.53 -9.66
N THR A 14 7.39 2.21 -8.53
CA THR A 14 6.33 1.91 -7.56
C THR A 14 4.96 2.32 -8.12
N THR A 15 4.87 3.48 -8.80
CA THR A 15 3.64 3.95 -9.45
C THR A 15 3.22 3.02 -10.58
N GLN A 16 4.15 2.58 -11.43
CA GLN A 16 3.87 1.60 -12.48
C GLN A 16 3.27 0.30 -11.90
N LYS A 17 3.79 -0.17 -10.76
CA LYS A 17 3.25 -1.37 -10.09
C LYS A 17 1.90 -1.11 -9.43
N ALA A 18 1.70 0.06 -8.83
CA ALA A 18 0.40 0.48 -8.28
C ALA A 18 -0.70 0.53 -9.36
N ILE A 19 -0.37 1.04 -10.55
CA ILE A 19 -1.28 1.01 -11.71
C ILE A 19 -1.63 -0.43 -12.11
N GLN A 20 -0.65 -1.35 -12.12
CA GLN A 20 -0.93 -2.76 -12.42
C GLN A 20 -1.86 -3.40 -11.39
N ILE A 21 -1.71 -3.07 -10.10
CA ILE A 21 -2.63 -3.49 -9.04
C ILE A 21 -4.04 -2.94 -9.33
N SER A 22 -4.16 -1.64 -9.62
CA SER A 22 -5.45 -1.01 -9.95
C SER A 22 -6.14 -1.68 -11.14
N ILE A 23 -5.41 -1.91 -12.23
CA ILE A 23 -5.93 -2.59 -13.43
C ILE A 23 -6.34 -4.04 -13.13
N TRP A 24 -5.61 -4.73 -12.25
CA TRP A 24 -6.00 -6.07 -11.82
C TRP A 24 -7.37 -6.04 -11.12
N PHE A 25 -7.57 -5.11 -10.18
CA PHE A 25 -8.87 -4.97 -9.49
C PHE A 25 -10.00 -4.54 -10.43
N GLU A 26 -9.73 -3.69 -11.41
CA GLU A 26 -10.69 -3.33 -12.44
C GLU A 26 -11.15 -4.58 -13.23
N LYS A 27 -10.22 -5.46 -13.61
CA LYS A 27 -10.49 -6.65 -14.43
C LYS A 27 -11.11 -7.81 -13.66
N PHE A 28 -10.66 -8.04 -12.43
CA PHE A 28 -11.00 -9.22 -11.64
C PHE A 28 -12.00 -8.93 -10.51
N GLY A 29 -12.43 -7.68 -10.39
CA GLY A 29 -13.40 -7.21 -9.41
C GLY A 29 -12.75 -6.69 -8.14
N PHE A 30 -13.42 -5.71 -7.52
CA PHE A 30 -13.08 -5.13 -6.24
C PHE A 30 -14.33 -5.03 -5.36
N LYS A 31 -14.15 -4.87 -4.06
CA LYS A 31 -15.26 -4.53 -3.15
C LYS A 31 -15.16 -3.06 -2.77
N THR A 32 -16.29 -2.37 -2.73
CA THR A 32 -16.43 -1.06 -2.10
C THR A 32 -16.94 -1.26 -0.68
N LEU A 33 -16.23 -0.69 0.28
CA LEU A 33 -16.48 -0.74 1.71
C LEU A 33 -16.71 0.71 2.19
N LYS A 34 -17.37 0.89 3.33
CA LYS A 34 -17.59 2.21 3.92
C LYS A 34 -16.69 2.41 5.11
N LYS A 35 -15.99 3.55 5.16
CA LYS A 35 -15.27 4.02 6.35
C LYS A 35 -16.27 4.52 7.41
N SER A 36 -15.78 4.81 8.61
CA SER A 36 -16.59 5.30 9.73
C SER A 36 -17.26 6.66 9.45
N ASP A 37 -16.65 7.48 8.59
CA ASP A 37 -17.18 8.76 8.11
C ASP A 37 -18.09 8.62 6.88
N ALA A 38 -18.50 7.38 6.55
CA ALA A 38 -19.29 7.01 5.39
C ALA A 38 -18.64 7.25 4.02
N SER A 39 -17.38 7.68 3.96
CA SER A 39 -16.64 7.74 2.71
C SER A 39 -16.38 6.33 2.15
N PRO A 40 -16.36 6.17 0.81
CA PRO A 40 -16.05 4.89 0.20
C PRO A 40 -14.56 4.58 0.26
N VAL A 41 -14.23 3.29 0.40
CA VAL A 41 -12.89 2.75 0.23
C VAL A 41 -12.98 1.42 -0.49
N THR A 42 -12.06 1.14 -1.40
CA THR A 42 -12.05 -0.11 -2.16
C THR A 42 -10.96 -1.04 -1.68
N THR A 43 -11.09 -2.32 -2.04
CA THR A 43 -10.01 -3.29 -1.86
C THR A 43 -8.74 -2.91 -2.64
N ALA A 44 -8.87 -2.13 -3.71
CA ALA A 44 -7.74 -1.64 -4.49
C ALA A 44 -6.95 -0.58 -3.70
N ASP A 45 -7.63 0.33 -3.00
CA ASP A 45 -6.99 1.38 -2.18
C ASP A 45 -6.11 0.76 -1.09
N TYR A 46 -6.64 -0.24 -0.37
CA TYR A 46 -5.88 -1.01 0.62
C TYR A 46 -4.67 -1.72 -0.02
N ALA A 47 -4.87 -2.42 -1.15
CA ALA A 47 -3.79 -3.15 -1.82
C ALA A 47 -2.67 -2.22 -2.31
N ILE A 48 -3.02 -1.05 -2.83
CA ILE A 48 -2.03 -0.10 -3.35
C ILE A 48 -1.24 0.50 -2.18
N GLN A 49 -1.92 0.96 -1.12
CA GLN A 49 -1.23 1.54 0.03
C GLN A 49 -0.33 0.53 0.75
N ILE A 50 -0.79 -0.70 0.98
CA ILE A 50 0.04 -1.75 1.60
C ILE A 50 1.30 -2.00 0.76
N PHE A 51 1.15 -2.10 -0.57
CA PHE A 51 2.28 -2.30 -1.48
C PHE A 51 3.28 -1.14 -1.38
N ILE A 52 2.80 0.11 -1.49
CA ILE A 52 3.64 1.31 -1.41
C ILE A 52 4.35 1.39 -0.06
N ASN A 53 3.63 1.21 1.06
CA ASN A 53 4.21 1.25 2.40
C ASN A 53 5.30 0.20 2.59
N ASN A 54 5.07 -1.02 2.09
CA ASN A 54 6.06 -2.08 2.11
C ASN A 54 7.31 -1.71 1.29
N GLU A 55 7.15 -1.11 0.11
CA GLU A 55 8.28 -0.70 -0.72
C GLU A 55 9.04 0.51 -0.14
N ILE A 56 8.35 1.48 0.46
CA ILE A 56 8.99 2.58 1.20
C ILE A 56 9.77 2.02 2.39
N LYS A 57 9.16 1.15 3.21
CA LYS A 57 9.81 0.52 4.36
C LYS A 57 11.11 -0.20 3.98
N LYS A 58 11.14 -0.86 2.81
CA LYS A 58 12.34 -1.55 2.29
C LYS A 58 13.43 -0.59 1.81
N ASN A 59 13.06 0.47 1.09
CA ASN A 59 14.01 1.33 0.37
C ASN A 59 14.43 2.59 1.15
N PHE A 60 13.58 3.03 2.08
CA PHE A 60 13.69 4.23 2.90
C PHE A 60 13.16 3.95 4.33
N PRO A 61 13.80 3.06 5.10
CA PRO A 61 13.28 2.59 6.39
C PRO A 61 13.12 3.70 7.45
N ASN A 62 13.84 4.81 7.31
CA ASN A 62 13.81 5.94 8.24
C ASN A 62 12.78 7.01 7.86
N ASP A 63 12.15 6.89 6.70
CA ASP A 63 11.18 7.87 6.22
C ASP A 63 9.84 7.67 6.91
N GLN A 64 9.18 8.78 7.23
CA GLN A 64 7.84 8.78 7.77
C GLN A 64 6.82 8.71 6.64
N ILE A 65 5.71 8.02 6.89
CA ILE A 65 4.63 7.87 5.91
C ILE A 65 3.37 8.50 6.50
N ILE A 66 2.79 9.44 5.76
CA ILE A 66 1.43 9.93 5.99
C ILE A 66 0.59 9.37 4.86
N ALA A 67 -0.34 8.49 5.20
CA ALA A 67 -1.19 7.80 4.23
C ALA A 67 -2.64 7.77 4.74
N GLU A 68 -3.58 7.73 3.81
CA GLU A 68 -5.01 7.91 4.08
C GLU A 68 -5.61 6.71 4.84
N GLU A 69 -5.29 5.50 4.40
CA GLU A 69 -5.92 4.30 4.94
C GLU A 69 -5.24 3.83 6.24
N GLY A 70 -6.04 3.19 7.09
CA GLY A 70 -5.58 2.53 8.31
C GLY A 70 -6.30 1.22 8.54
N SER A 71 -5.70 0.34 9.34
CA SER A 71 -6.30 -0.95 9.67
C SER A 71 -7.63 -0.77 10.38
N ASN A 72 -8.61 -1.54 9.95
CA ASN A 72 -9.95 -1.57 10.52
C ASN A 72 -10.63 -2.87 10.06
N GLN A 73 -11.88 -3.09 10.48
CA GLN A 73 -12.64 -4.31 10.15
C GLN A 73 -12.77 -4.55 8.63
N ASN A 74 -12.77 -3.51 7.81
CA ASN A 74 -12.84 -3.61 6.36
C ASN A 74 -11.62 -4.33 5.76
N LEU A 75 -10.44 -4.22 6.39
CA LEU A 75 -9.25 -4.89 5.89
C LEU A 75 -9.39 -6.42 5.97
N MET A 76 -10.04 -6.95 7.01
CA MET A 76 -10.31 -8.39 7.11
C MET A 76 -11.14 -8.91 5.93
N ILE A 77 -12.10 -8.10 5.44
CA ILE A 77 -12.95 -8.43 4.28
C ILE A 77 -12.16 -8.36 2.95
N ALA A 78 -11.12 -7.54 2.91
CA ALA A 78 -10.28 -7.27 1.74
C ALA A 78 -9.12 -8.28 1.59
N ASN A 79 -8.61 -8.83 2.69
CA ASN A 79 -7.36 -9.61 2.75
C ASN A 79 -7.25 -10.69 1.67
N ASP A 80 -8.23 -11.57 1.53
CA ASP A 80 -8.16 -12.69 0.57
C ASP A 80 -7.98 -12.21 -0.87
N LEU A 81 -8.67 -11.13 -1.24
CA LEU A 81 -8.62 -10.57 -2.59
C LEU A 81 -7.29 -9.84 -2.83
N ILE A 82 -6.78 -9.13 -1.82
CA ILE A 82 -5.46 -8.49 -1.85
C ILE A 82 -4.36 -9.54 -2.04
N LEU A 83 -4.38 -10.61 -1.25
CA LEU A 83 -3.40 -11.70 -1.33
C LEU A 83 -3.46 -12.42 -2.68
N LYS A 84 -4.68 -12.62 -3.23
CA LYS A 84 -4.85 -13.16 -4.59
C LYS A 84 -4.21 -12.25 -5.64
N CYS A 85 -4.50 -10.94 -5.59
CA CYS A 85 -3.91 -9.94 -6.49
C CYS A 85 -2.37 -9.99 -6.43
N TYR A 86 -1.80 -9.95 -5.23
CA TYR A 86 -0.35 -9.98 -5.05
C TYR A 86 0.28 -11.27 -5.57
N LYS A 87 -0.36 -12.41 -5.34
CA LYS A 87 0.11 -13.71 -5.86
C LYS A 87 0.17 -13.69 -7.39
N GLU A 88 -0.88 -13.24 -8.06
CA GLU A 88 -0.96 -13.21 -9.52
C GLU A 88 -0.01 -12.18 -10.14
N LEU A 89 0.22 -11.06 -9.47
CA LEU A 89 1.18 -10.03 -9.90
C LEU A 89 2.62 -10.29 -9.42
N SER A 90 2.89 -11.44 -8.81
CA SER A 90 4.22 -11.81 -8.25
C SER A 90 4.78 -10.80 -7.25
N ILE A 91 3.91 -10.11 -6.51
CA ILE A 91 4.28 -9.16 -5.46
C ILE A 91 4.57 -9.94 -4.18
N ARG A 92 5.74 -9.71 -3.58
CA ARG A 92 6.17 -10.38 -2.35
C ARG A 92 6.08 -9.44 -1.15
N ILE A 93 5.11 -9.74 -0.28
CA ILE A 93 4.94 -9.12 1.03
C ILE A 93 5.45 -10.09 2.11
N ARG A 94 6.26 -9.59 3.05
CA ARG A 94 6.88 -10.40 4.12
C ARG A 94 6.34 -10.07 5.53
N SER A 95 5.48 -9.07 5.64
CA SER A 95 4.93 -8.59 6.91
C SER A 95 3.41 -8.72 6.90
N ASP A 96 2.79 -8.62 8.08
CA ASP A 96 1.34 -8.60 8.18
C ASP A 96 0.74 -7.41 7.42
N LEU A 97 -0.44 -7.60 6.83
CA LEU A 97 -1.10 -6.56 6.03
C LEU A 97 -1.55 -5.38 6.90
N ASN A 98 -2.00 -5.63 8.14
CA ASN A 98 -2.35 -4.56 9.08
C ASN A 98 -1.10 -3.75 9.43
N ASP A 99 -0.01 -4.43 9.78
CA ASP A 99 1.26 -3.78 10.14
C ASP A 99 1.79 -2.89 9.03
N LEU A 100 1.62 -3.30 7.77
CA LEU A 100 2.05 -2.52 6.62
C LEU A 100 1.11 -1.37 6.31
N LEU A 101 -0.20 -1.58 6.43
CA LEU A 101 -1.18 -0.52 6.22
C LEU A 101 -0.99 0.61 7.24
N ASP A 102 -0.70 0.26 8.49
CA ASP A 102 -0.47 1.17 9.60
C ASP A 102 0.99 1.60 9.77
N TYR A 103 1.91 1.12 8.91
CA TYR A 103 3.30 1.55 8.98
C TYR A 103 3.39 3.06 8.71
N ARG A 104 4.03 3.79 9.64
CA ARG A 104 4.25 5.25 9.56
C ARG A 104 5.73 5.64 9.54
N GLY A 105 6.61 4.68 9.30
CA GLY A 105 8.07 4.86 9.36
C GLY A 105 8.71 4.31 10.64
N GLY A 106 10.03 4.16 10.64
CA GLY A 106 10.78 3.89 11.86
C GLY A 106 10.62 5.03 12.86
N ARG A 107 10.74 4.76 14.17
CA ARG A 107 10.84 5.81 15.19
C ARG A 107 12.08 6.65 14.87
N GLY A 108 11.89 7.78 14.19
CA GLY A 108 12.96 8.73 13.94
C GLY A 108 13.58 9.13 15.28
N SER A 109 14.91 9.11 15.36
CA SER A 109 15.67 9.57 16.52
C SER A 109 15.65 11.10 16.63
N ARG A 110 14.46 11.71 16.65
CA ARG A 110 14.28 13.09 17.08
C ARG A 110 13.79 13.04 18.53
N LYS A 111 14.78 13.02 19.44
CA LYS A 111 14.61 13.51 20.81
C LYS A 111 14.45 15.02 20.76
#